data_AF-A0A8C7YA04-F1
#
_entry.id   AF-A0A8C7YA04-F1
#
_cell.length_a   1.000
_cell.length_b   1.000
_cell.length_c   1.000
_cell.angle_alpha   90.00
_cell.angle_beta   90.00
_cell.angle_gamma   90.00
#
_symmetry.space_group_name_H-M   'P 1'
#
loop_
_entity.id
_entity.type
_entity.pdbx_description
1 polymer ?
#
loop_
_entity_poly.entity_id
_entity_poly.type
_entity_poly.pdbx_seq_one_letter_code
_entity_poly.pdbx_strand_id
1 'polypeptide(L)'
;MRKTMIDQTVNCYLQTLFPAIMGSEVSKEKMDMALEDLRQSLDLLEEKFLQDKLFLISNKISLADVLAVVEVMQPLAVALDVLEGRPKLSAWRDRVKKELGEKLFEEAHERIGDSKGLQQKMQNNSTLERLKPKYEKLFR
;
A
#
# COMPACT_ATOMS: atom_id res chain seq x y z
N MET A 1 -6.33 -12.21 6.41
CA MET A 1 -6.53 -10.81 6.87
C MET A 1 -5.33 -10.29 7.65
N ARG A 2 -4.93 -10.82 8.82
CA ARG A 2 -3.82 -10.20 9.59
C ARG A 2 -2.42 -10.35 8.96
N LYS A 3 -2.14 -11.44 8.23
CA LYS A 3 -0.90 -11.59 7.43
C LYS A 3 -0.94 -10.67 6.19
N THR A 4 -1.96 -10.85 5.35
CA THR A 4 -2.17 -10.07 4.12
C THR A 4 -2.22 -8.55 4.29
N MET A 5 -2.72 -8.02 5.43
CA MET A 5 -2.71 -6.56 5.69
C MET A 5 -1.35 -6.02 6.13
N ILE A 6 -0.48 -6.84 6.73
CA ILE A 6 0.86 -6.39 7.16
C ILE A 6 1.84 -6.43 5.98
N ASP A 7 1.70 -7.43 5.09
CA ASP A 7 2.64 -7.65 3.99
C ASP A 7 2.55 -6.57 2.90
N GLN A 8 1.38 -5.95 2.68
CA GLN A 8 1.20 -4.88 1.67
C GLN A 8 1.81 -3.54 2.10
N THR A 9 1.68 -3.17 3.37
CA THR A 9 2.28 -1.93 3.90
C THR A 9 3.81 -1.98 3.82
N VAL A 10 4.42 -3.17 3.97
CA VAL A 10 5.88 -3.38 3.89
C VAL A 10 6.45 -2.95 2.54
N ASN A 11 5.72 -3.14 1.44
CA ASN A 11 6.23 -2.92 0.09
C ASN A 11 6.32 -1.44 -0.29
N CYS A 12 5.32 -0.64 0.09
CA CYS A 12 5.39 0.81 -0.05
C CYS A 12 6.56 1.39 0.75
N TYR A 13 6.80 0.87 1.97
CA TYR A 13 7.94 1.29 2.78
C TYR A 13 9.30 0.92 2.16
N LEU A 14 9.43 -0.22 1.46
CA LEU A 14 10.67 -0.59 0.77
C LEU A 14 10.99 0.35 -0.40
N GLN A 15 9.98 0.84 -1.13
CA GLN A 15 10.21 1.75 -2.26
C GLN A 15 10.38 3.21 -1.85
N THR A 16 9.77 3.65 -0.74
CA THR A 16 9.77 5.07 -0.35
C THR A 16 10.56 5.34 0.93
N LEU A 17 10.18 4.69 2.03
CA LEU A 17 10.73 4.93 3.35
C LEU A 17 12.17 4.45 3.47
N PHE A 18 12.49 3.30 2.87
CA PHE A 18 13.83 2.74 2.93
C PHE A 18 14.85 3.66 2.23
N PRO A 19 14.66 4.11 0.96
CA PRO A 19 15.57 5.09 0.36
C PRO A 19 15.62 6.41 1.12
N ALA A 20 14.51 6.85 1.72
CA ALA A 20 14.46 8.08 2.52
C ALA A 20 15.31 7.99 3.80
N ILE A 21 15.33 6.83 4.45
CA ILE A 21 16.07 6.60 5.70
C ILE A 21 17.51 6.18 5.41
N MET A 22 17.72 5.26 4.48
CA MET A 22 19.03 4.63 4.25
C MET A 22 19.90 5.42 3.27
N GLY A 23 19.31 6.28 2.44
CA GLY A 23 20.03 6.98 1.37
C GLY A 23 20.49 6.07 0.23
N SER A 24 20.07 4.79 0.24
CA SER A 24 20.34 3.78 -0.79
C SER A 24 19.07 3.00 -1.12
N GLU A 25 19.01 2.43 -2.31
CA GLU A 25 17.90 1.57 -2.72
C GLU A 25 17.95 0.19 -2.06
N VAL A 26 16.78 -0.45 -1.96
CA VAL A 26 16.65 -1.86 -1.54
C VAL A 26 17.26 -2.75 -2.63
N SER A 27 17.83 -3.89 -2.26
CA SER A 27 18.33 -4.85 -3.26
C SER A 27 17.20 -5.33 -4.16
N LYS A 28 17.52 -5.55 -5.44
CA LYS A 28 16.54 -6.01 -6.43
C LYS A 28 15.81 -7.29 -6.00
N GLU A 29 16.54 -8.25 -5.44
CA GLU A 29 15.97 -9.51 -4.93
C GLU A 29 14.89 -9.28 -3.86
N LYS A 30 15.18 -8.42 -2.86
CA LYS A 30 14.21 -8.10 -1.80
C LYS A 30 12.99 -7.35 -2.36
N MET A 31 13.19 -6.50 -3.37
CA MET A 31 12.10 -5.81 -4.06
C MET A 31 11.22 -6.77 -4.87
N ASP A 32 11.82 -7.69 -5.60
CA ASP A 32 11.10 -8.67 -6.41
C ASP A 32 10.27 -9.61 -5.52
N MET A 33 10.83 -10.07 -4.38
CA MET A 33 10.10 -10.86 -3.39
C MET A 33 8.89 -10.10 -2.82
N ALA A 34 9.11 -8.84 -2.43
CA ALA A 34 8.07 -7.94 -1.95
C ALA A 34 6.92 -7.80 -2.96
N LEU A 35 7.23 -7.54 -4.22
CA LEU A 35 6.24 -7.42 -5.29
C LEU A 35 5.48 -8.72 -5.53
N GLU A 36 6.14 -9.87 -5.39
CA GLU A 36 5.49 -11.17 -5.51
C GLU A 36 4.52 -11.44 -4.35
N ASP A 37 4.92 -11.15 -3.12
CA ASP A 37 4.05 -11.25 -1.93
C ASP A 37 2.82 -10.32 -2.04
N LEU A 38 2.99 -9.14 -2.64
CA LEU A 38 1.90 -8.21 -2.94
C LEU A 38 0.89 -8.83 -3.90
N ARG A 39 1.38 -9.41 -5.00
CA ARG A 39 0.54 -10.05 -6.02
C ARG A 39 -0.27 -11.19 -5.41
N GLN A 40 0.37 -12.07 -4.64
CA GLN A 40 -0.31 -13.17 -3.96
C GLN A 40 -1.36 -12.67 -2.96
N SER A 41 -1.07 -11.58 -2.25
CA SER A 41 -2.05 -10.97 -1.34
C SER A 41 -3.27 -10.42 -2.07
N LEU A 42 -3.08 -9.83 -3.26
CA LEU A 42 -4.18 -9.34 -4.11
C LEU A 42 -4.97 -10.50 -4.71
N ASP A 43 -4.33 -11.60 -5.09
CA ASP A 43 -5.00 -12.83 -5.52
C ASP A 43 -5.88 -13.38 -4.41
N LEU A 44 -5.36 -13.44 -3.18
CA LEU A 44 -6.15 -13.85 -2.01
C LEU A 44 -7.32 -12.90 -1.74
N LEU A 45 -7.11 -11.59 -1.87
CA LEU A 45 -8.16 -10.58 -1.70
C LEU A 45 -9.29 -10.82 -2.72
N GLU A 46 -8.94 -11.05 -3.98
CA GLU A 46 -9.90 -11.28 -5.05
C GLU A 46 -10.60 -12.64 -4.91
N GLU A 47 -9.85 -13.74 -4.75
CA GLU A 47 -10.40 -15.10 -4.81
C GLU A 47 -11.07 -15.57 -3.52
N LYS A 48 -10.63 -15.08 -2.36
CA LYS A 48 -11.12 -15.56 -1.06
C LYS A 48 -12.10 -14.59 -0.41
N PHE A 49 -11.90 -13.29 -0.62
CA PHE A 49 -12.72 -12.28 0.05
C PHE A 49 -13.73 -11.66 -0.91
N LEU A 50 -13.30 -11.09 -2.04
CA LEU A 50 -14.22 -10.42 -2.96
C LEU A 50 -15.11 -11.41 -3.72
N GLN A 51 -14.52 -12.41 -4.37
CA GLN A 51 -15.18 -13.39 -5.21
C GLN A 51 -16.09 -12.70 -6.25
N ASP A 52 -17.40 -12.96 -6.16
CA ASP A 52 -18.43 -12.34 -7.00
C ASP A 52 -19.34 -11.39 -6.21
N LYS A 53 -18.96 -11.05 -4.97
CA LYS A 53 -19.69 -10.09 -4.13
C LYS A 53 -19.38 -8.66 -4.54
N LEU A 54 -20.29 -7.74 -4.18
CA LEU A 54 -20.07 -6.31 -4.43
C LEU A 54 -18.96 -5.74 -3.53
N PHE A 55 -18.89 -6.19 -2.27
CA PHE A 55 -17.94 -5.79 -1.22
C PHE A 55 -17.36 -7.03 -0.53
N LEU A 56 -16.29 -6.87 0.26
CA LEU A 56 -15.50 -7.99 0.79
C LEU A 56 -16.29 -8.93 1.71
N ILE A 57 -17.21 -8.39 2.51
CA ILE A 57 -18.01 -9.20 3.46
C ILE A 57 -19.41 -9.47 2.92
N SER A 58 -20.04 -8.48 2.27
CA SER A 58 -21.46 -8.53 1.92
C SER A 58 -21.77 -7.72 0.65
N ASN A 59 -23.06 -7.47 0.39
CA ASN A 59 -23.51 -6.56 -0.67
C ASN A 59 -23.56 -5.09 -0.23
N LYS A 60 -23.12 -4.77 0.99
CA LYS A 60 -22.95 -3.40 1.50
C LYS A 60 -21.50 -3.17 1.94
N ILE A 61 -21.05 -1.93 1.83
CA ILE A 61 -19.74 -1.50 2.32
C ILE A 61 -19.60 -1.79 3.82
N SER A 62 -18.40 -2.20 4.21
CA SER A 62 -18.05 -2.51 5.60
C SER A 62 -16.68 -1.94 5.96
N LEU A 63 -16.32 -2.01 7.24
CA LEU A 63 -14.98 -1.63 7.70
C LEU A 63 -13.87 -2.42 6.98
N ALA A 64 -14.13 -3.67 6.58
CA ALA A 64 -13.14 -4.45 5.84
C ALA A 64 -12.81 -3.83 4.49
N ASP A 65 -13.80 -3.25 3.81
CA ASP A 65 -13.59 -2.58 2.52
C ASP A 65 -12.77 -1.30 2.67
N VAL A 66 -13.07 -0.52 3.73
CA VAL A 66 -12.32 0.70 4.04
C VAL A 66 -10.87 0.39 4.37
N LEU A 67 -10.62 -0.64 5.19
CA LEU A 67 -9.25 -1.05 5.53
C LEU A 67 -8.51 -1.62 4.32
N ALA A 68 -9.16 -2.44 3.50
CA ALA A 68 -8.51 -3.00 2.32
C ALA A 68 -8.20 -1.94 1.26
N VAL A 69 -9.11 -0.96 1.04
CA VAL A 69 -8.89 0.03 -0.01
C VAL A 69 -7.73 0.96 0.31
N VAL A 70 -7.55 1.35 1.59
CA VAL A 70 -6.41 2.20 1.97
C VAL A 70 -5.07 1.47 1.81
N GLU A 71 -5.02 0.15 2.03
CA GLU A 71 -3.81 -0.64 1.75
C GLU A 71 -3.52 -0.75 0.25
N VAL A 72 -4.56 -0.93 -0.58
CA VAL A 72 -4.41 -0.98 -2.05
C VAL A 72 -4.02 0.37 -2.66
N MET A 73 -4.45 1.48 -2.05
CA MET A 73 -4.12 2.83 -2.54
C MET A 73 -2.69 3.27 -2.22
N GLN A 74 -2.04 2.68 -1.20
CA GLN A 74 -0.65 2.99 -0.87
C GLN A 74 0.35 2.75 -2.02
N PRO A 75 0.38 1.57 -2.68
CA PRO A 75 1.24 1.34 -3.83
C PRO A 75 0.85 2.20 -5.05
N LEU A 76 -0.46 2.45 -5.26
CA LEU A 76 -0.94 3.33 -6.33
C LEU A 76 -0.42 4.77 -6.18
N ALA A 77 -0.37 5.27 -4.95
CA ALA A 77 0.12 6.61 -4.65
C ALA A 77 1.64 6.77 -4.93
N VAL A 78 2.39 5.67 -4.99
CA VAL A 78 3.82 5.67 -5.36
C VAL A 78 4.05 5.24 -6.81
N ALA A 79 3.00 5.34 -7.64
CA ALA A 79 3.00 5.02 -9.07
C ALA A 79 3.23 3.52 -9.41
N LEU A 80 2.95 2.62 -8.48
CA LEU A 80 2.86 1.19 -8.77
C LEU A 80 1.39 0.83 -9.01
N ASP A 81 1.01 0.61 -10.28
CA ASP A 81 -0.34 0.16 -10.61
C ASP A 81 -0.55 -1.32 -10.29
N VAL A 82 -0.90 -1.59 -9.04
CA VAL A 82 -1.14 -2.96 -8.55
C VAL A 82 -2.49 -3.54 -8.99
N LEU A 83 -3.37 -2.71 -9.56
CA LEU A 83 -4.69 -3.12 -10.01
C LEU A 83 -4.74 -3.34 -11.54
N GLU A 84 -3.66 -3.05 -12.25
CA GLU A 84 -3.53 -3.40 -13.66
C GLU A 84 -3.78 -4.90 -13.88
N GLY A 85 -4.64 -5.23 -14.84
CA GLY A 85 -5.04 -6.61 -15.13
C GLY A 85 -6.02 -7.23 -14.12
N ARG A 86 -6.50 -6.49 -13.11
CA ARG A 86 -7.43 -6.98 -12.06
C ARG A 86 -8.79 -6.28 -12.10
N PRO A 87 -9.62 -6.51 -13.14
CA PRO A 87 -10.85 -5.75 -13.36
C PRO A 87 -11.86 -5.86 -12.21
N LYS A 88 -11.92 -7.01 -11.50
CA LYS A 88 -12.81 -7.18 -10.35
C LYS A 88 -12.42 -6.28 -9.19
N LEU A 89 -11.13 -6.22 -8.86
CA LEU A 89 -10.60 -5.36 -7.80
C LEU A 89 -10.70 -3.88 -8.16
N SER A 90 -10.43 -3.50 -9.41
CA SER A 90 -10.65 -2.13 -9.90
C SER A 90 -12.11 -1.70 -9.73
N ALA A 91 -13.05 -2.54 -10.18
CA ALA A 91 -14.47 -2.26 -10.03
C ALA A 91 -14.91 -2.21 -8.55
N TRP A 92 -14.33 -3.06 -7.69
CA TRP A 92 -14.57 -3.02 -6.25
C TRP A 92 -14.07 -1.71 -5.62
N ARG A 93 -12.84 -1.29 -5.91
CA ARG A 93 -12.30 0.00 -5.46
C ARG A 93 -13.21 1.15 -5.87
N ASP A 94 -13.67 1.16 -7.11
CA ASP A 94 -14.53 2.23 -7.63
C ASP A 94 -15.89 2.28 -6.90
N ARG A 95 -16.46 1.11 -6.58
CA ARG A 95 -17.66 1.03 -5.72
C ARG A 95 -17.39 1.58 -4.32
N VAL A 96 -16.27 1.21 -3.70
CA VAL A 96 -15.88 1.70 -2.37
C VAL A 96 -15.69 3.22 -2.39
N LYS A 97 -14.97 3.75 -3.37
CA LYS A 97 -14.77 5.19 -3.56
C LYS A 97 -16.11 5.93 -3.70
N LYS A 98 -17.05 5.37 -4.47
CA LYS A 98 -18.38 5.94 -4.64
C LYS A 98 -19.19 5.98 -3.33
N GLU A 99 -19.18 4.88 -2.57
CA GLU A 99 -19.89 4.80 -1.27
C GLU A 99 -19.30 5.74 -0.21
N LEU A 100 -17.97 5.92 -0.19
CA LEU A 100 -17.30 6.84 0.73
C LEU A 100 -17.41 8.31 0.31
N GLY A 101 -17.78 8.56 -0.94
CA GLY A 101 -17.78 9.87 -1.57
C GLY A 101 -16.42 10.22 -2.19
N GLU A 102 -16.43 10.51 -3.49
CA GLU A 102 -15.22 10.70 -4.28
C GLU A 102 -14.32 11.81 -3.73
N LYS A 103 -14.91 12.94 -3.33
CA LYS A 103 -14.16 14.08 -2.78
C LYS A 103 -13.39 13.69 -1.51
N LEU A 104 -14.04 13.02 -0.58
CA LEU A 104 -13.41 12.56 0.66
C LEU A 104 -12.33 11.51 0.37
N PHE A 105 -12.59 10.62 -0.57
CA PHE A 105 -11.63 9.62 -0.99
C PHE A 105 -10.36 10.25 -1.56
N GLU A 106 -10.47 11.22 -2.47
CA GLU A 106 -9.30 11.92 -3.02
C GLU A 106 -8.55 12.72 -1.94
N GLU A 107 -9.26 13.49 -1.12
CA GLU A 107 -8.66 14.27 -0.02
C GLU A 107 -7.87 13.38 0.97
N ALA A 108 -8.37 12.18 1.27
CA ALA A 108 -7.71 11.25 2.16
C ALA A 108 -6.40 10.67 1.59
N HIS A 109 -6.30 10.56 0.25
CA HIS A 109 -5.13 9.95 -0.42
C HIS A 109 -4.12 10.98 -0.95
N GLU A 110 -4.47 12.27 -1.02
CA GLU A 110 -3.61 13.35 -1.52
C GLU A 110 -2.22 13.37 -0.87
N ARG A 111 -2.16 13.16 0.45
CA ARG A 111 -0.89 13.21 1.22
C ARG A 111 0.04 12.04 0.94
N ILE A 112 -0.48 10.89 0.51
CA ILE A 112 0.33 9.70 0.23
C ILE A 112 1.05 9.86 -1.12
N GLY A 113 0.47 10.63 -2.06
CA GLY A 113 1.07 10.89 -3.37
C GLY A 113 2.35 11.76 -3.35
N ASP A 114 2.63 12.48 -2.25
CA ASP A 114 3.84 13.29 -2.09
C ASP A 114 5.03 12.48 -1.53
N SER A 115 5.37 11.39 -2.20
CA SER A 115 6.50 10.52 -1.81
C SER A 115 7.85 11.27 -1.83
N LYS A 116 8.03 12.21 -2.76
CA LYS A 116 9.24 13.04 -2.88
C LYS A 116 9.35 14.07 -1.75
N GLY A 117 8.27 14.78 -1.42
CA GLY A 117 8.26 15.70 -0.28
C GLY A 117 8.42 14.97 1.05
N LEU A 118 7.89 13.74 1.17
CA LEU A 118 8.16 12.87 2.31
C LEU A 118 9.66 12.52 2.39
N GLN A 119 10.26 12.05 1.31
CA GLN A 119 11.68 11.70 1.26
C GLN A 119 12.57 12.88 1.67
N GLN A 120 12.31 14.08 1.13
CA GLN A 120 13.07 15.28 1.43
C GLN A 120 12.93 15.71 2.90
N LYS A 121 11.72 15.64 3.47
CA LYS A 121 11.48 15.92 4.90
C LYS A 121 12.20 14.92 5.79
N MET A 122 12.27 13.66 5.36
CA MET A 122 12.89 12.59 6.13
C MET A 122 14.42 12.67 6.14
N GLN A 123 15.04 12.97 5.00
CA GLN A 123 16.49 13.14 4.89
C GLN A 123 17.02 14.29 5.77
N ASN A 124 16.19 15.32 6.00
CA ASN A 124 16.56 16.47 6.83
C ASN A 124 16.19 16.31 8.32
N ASN A 125 15.72 15.13 8.74
CA ASN A 125 15.21 14.92 10.10
C ASN A 125 16.27 14.27 11.01
N SER A 126 16.79 15.06 11.96
CA SER A 126 17.77 14.62 12.96
C SER A 126 17.30 13.49 13.88
N THR A 127 15.99 13.27 14.01
CA THR A 127 15.44 12.13 14.76
C THR A 127 15.53 10.83 13.96
N LEU A 128 15.37 10.88 12.64
CA LEU A 128 15.47 9.70 11.77
C LEU A 128 16.90 9.23 11.62
N GLU A 129 17.88 10.14 11.62
CA GLU A 129 19.31 9.80 11.69
C GLU A 129 19.63 8.89 12.89
N ARG A 130 19.03 9.18 14.05
CA ARG A 130 19.21 8.36 15.27
C ARG A 130 18.55 6.99 15.18
N LEU A 131 17.62 6.80 14.24
CA LEU A 131 16.91 5.54 14.04
C LEU A 131 17.56 4.67 12.96
N LYS A 132 18.39 5.22 12.07
CA LYS A 132 19.12 4.46 11.03
C LYS A 132 19.70 3.13 11.51
N PRO A 133 20.44 3.03 12.63
CA PRO A 133 21.00 1.76 13.09
C PRO A 133 19.95 0.70 13.44
N LYS A 134 18.75 1.11 13.88
CA LYS A 134 17.64 0.20 14.17
C LYS A 134 17.01 -0.32 12.85
N TYR A 135 16.91 0.54 11.85
CA TYR A 135 16.40 0.19 10.53
C TYR A 135 17.38 -0.74 9.80
N GLU A 136 18.69 -0.48 9.86
CA GLU A 136 19.72 -1.39 9.33
C GLU A 136 19.58 -2.80 9.88
N LYS A 137 19.28 -2.95 11.18
CA LYS A 137 19.08 -4.26 11.81
C LYS A 137 17.76 -4.93 11.39
N LEU A 138 16.73 -4.15 11.09
CA LEU A 138 15.42 -4.67 10.67
C LEU A 138 15.42 -5.13 9.21
N PHE A 139 16.18 -4.46 8.36
CA PHE A 139 16.22 -4.72 6.91
C PHE A 139 17.45 -5.51 6.45
N ARG A 140 18.38 -5.89 7.34
CA ARG A 140 19.42 -6.90 7.04
C ARG A 140 18.81 -8.28 6.95
#